data_AF-A0A3L7VXH6-F1
#
_entry.id   AF-A0A3L7VXH6-F1
#
_cell.length_a   1.000
_cell.length_b   1.000
_cell.length_c   1.000
_cell.angle_alpha   90.00
_cell.angle_beta   90.00
_cell.angle_gamma   90.00
#
_symmetry.space_group_name_H-M   'P 1'
#
loop_
_entity.id
_entity.type
_entity.pdbx_description
1 polymer ?
#
loop_
_entity_poly.entity_id
_entity_poly.type
_entity_poly.pdbx_seq_one_letter_code
_entity_poly.pdbx_strand_id
1 'polypeptide(L)'
;MTNLHLSPRATVLIAVALLSAAACAAPPTALAPSDGAADPSSEANGTSGSLAGASARPIRTIALTLLEPLALAGLVSDGGTAISSEGGEARWLERLIDAQGRERLAVESTLIGAIRRLQRGGVPLDAPSGIVLSNAALATRAAAHLTALGVAVPSGVPAITAVAGRQVLSWARRMNGALVPGDGTRVVLALDGALVGLAVDSSPLGAAPSKVRTASEALTAATTLLPAGATITGVAVLGWIAPALGAGDEEQTSAPRRLAWRVRGSFADGSPFEIDLDAGSLGPLAWDWAR
;
A
#
# COMPACT_ATOMS: atom_id res chain seq x y z
N MET A 1 41.32 4.13 -57.86
CA MET A 1 41.91 5.04 -56.85
C MET A 1 40.81 5.36 -55.85
N THR A 2 40.24 4.45 -55.05
CA THR A 2 40.75 3.52 -54.01
C THR A 2 41.52 4.20 -52.87
N ASN A 3 40.80 4.54 -51.78
CA ASN A 3 40.96 4.01 -50.42
C ASN A 3 39.88 4.65 -49.52
N LEU A 4 38.90 3.91 -48.96
CA LEU A 4 38.93 2.98 -47.81
C LEU A 4 38.95 3.69 -46.45
N HIS A 5 37.86 3.51 -45.68
CA HIS A 5 37.78 3.07 -44.27
C HIS A 5 36.52 3.66 -43.61
N LEU A 6 35.75 3.00 -42.74
CA LEU A 6 35.42 1.60 -42.46
C LEU A 6 34.25 1.71 -41.45
N SER A 7 33.11 1.06 -41.71
CA SER A 7 32.12 0.81 -40.65
C SER A 7 32.56 -0.44 -39.87
N PRO A 8 32.34 -0.48 -38.55
CA PRO A 8 31.95 -1.76 -37.97
C PRO A 8 30.74 -1.67 -37.04
N ARG A 9 29.95 -2.74 -37.15
CA ARG A 9 28.96 -3.22 -36.20
C ARG A 9 29.61 -3.76 -34.92
N ALA A 10 28.81 -3.81 -33.85
CA ALA A 10 28.75 -4.84 -32.80
C ALA A 10 29.76 -4.88 -31.64
N THR A 11 29.26 -5.40 -30.51
CA THR A 11 29.94 -6.04 -29.34
C THR A 11 30.10 -5.10 -28.12
N VAL A 12 29.28 -5.11 -27.05
CA VAL A 12 28.89 -6.14 -26.02
C VAL A 12 29.77 -6.06 -24.74
N LEU A 13 29.13 -6.36 -23.59
CA LEU A 13 29.60 -6.57 -22.19
C LEU A 13 29.54 -5.34 -21.27
N ILE A 14 28.59 -5.24 -20.32
CA ILE A 14 28.43 -6.00 -19.05
C ILE A 14 29.68 -5.91 -18.16
N ALA A 15 29.57 -5.16 -17.06
CA ALA A 15 30.38 -5.34 -15.87
C ALA A 15 29.51 -5.16 -14.62
N VAL A 16 28.98 -6.29 -14.16
CA VAL A 16 28.57 -6.54 -12.77
C VAL A 16 29.85 -6.90 -12.01
N ALA A 17 30.12 -6.25 -10.88
CA ALA A 17 31.05 -6.72 -9.85
C ALA A 17 30.50 -6.26 -8.49
N LEU A 18 29.81 -7.11 -7.73
CA LEU A 18 30.38 -8.04 -6.73
C LEU A 18 31.36 -7.36 -5.77
N LEU A 19 30.87 -7.00 -4.58
CA LEU A 19 31.66 -7.06 -3.36
C LEU A 19 30.79 -7.60 -2.22
N SER A 20 31.05 -8.86 -1.90
CA SER A 20 30.66 -9.51 -0.66
C SER A 20 31.91 -9.70 0.20
N ALA A 21 31.68 -9.65 1.51
CA ALA A 21 32.52 -10.15 2.61
C ALA A 21 33.68 -9.28 3.11
N ALA A 22 33.47 -8.71 4.29
CA ALA A 22 34.41 -8.84 5.40
C ALA A 22 33.63 -9.12 6.69
N ALA A 23 33.67 -10.38 7.13
CA ALA A 23 33.32 -10.78 8.49
C ALA A 23 34.59 -10.66 9.35
N CYS A 24 34.47 -10.05 10.53
CA CYS A 24 35.36 -10.32 11.67
C CYS A 24 34.60 -10.04 12.97
N ALA A 25 34.83 -10.95 13.91
CA ALA A 25 34.06 -11.28 15.10
C ALA A 25 34.28 -10.36 16.31
N ALA A 26 33.32 -10.36 17.26
CA ALA A 26 33.45 -10.84 18.65
C ALA A 26 32.19 -10.47 19.48
N PRO A 27 32.04 -10.94 20.74
CA PRO A 27 31.48 -12.22 21.21
C PRO A 27 30.07 -12.07 21.84
N PRO A 28 29.37 -13.16 22.23
CA PRO A 28 28.06 -13.06 22.87
C PRO A 28 28.20 -12.89 24.38
N THR A 29 27.81 -11.73 24.92
CA THR A 29 27.46 -11.62 26.34
C THR A 29 25.95 -11.79 26.49
N ALA A 30 25.57 -13.01 26.82
CA ALA A 30 24.31 -13.32 27.46
C ALA A 30 24.29 -12.64 28.85
N LEU A 31 23.30 -11.78 29.07
CA LEU A 31 22.87 -11.36 30.40
C LEU A 31 21.36 -11.52 30.43
N ALA A 32 20.91 -12.68 30.90
CA ALA A 32 19.56 -12.86 31.41
C ALA A 32 19.48 -12.17 32.79
N PRO A 33 18.43 -11.40 33.09
CA PRO A 33 17.98 -11.23 34.45
C PRO A 33 16.97 -12.33 34.79
N SER A 34 17.27 -13.00 35.89
CA SER A 34 16.62 -14.16 36.47
C SER A 34 15.14 -13.99 36.76
N ASP A 35 14.42 -15.10 36.63
CA ASP A 35 13.09 -15.34 37.16
C ASP A 35 12.99 -14.97 38.64
N GLY A 36 12.13 -13.99 38.94
CA GLY A 36 11.56 -13.78 40.26
C GLY A 36 10.10 -14.25 40.23
N ALA A 37 9.88 -15.47 40.71
CA ALA A 37 8.56 -16.06 40.86
C ALA A 37 7.67 -15.22 41.81
N ALA A 38 6.46 -14.89 41.34
CA ALA A 38 5.30 -14.63 42.18
C ALA A 38 4.04 -15.15 41.46
N ASP A 39 3.24 -15.90 42.22
CA ASP A 39 2.09 -16.72 41.81
C ASP A 39 0.99 -16.01 40.98
N PRO A 40 0.18 -16.78 40.22
CA PRO A 40 -0.90 -16.26 39.39
C PRO A 40 -2.23 -16.27 40.15
N SER A 41 -2.70 -15.12 40.61
CA SER A 41 -4.12 -14.95 40.97
C SER A 41 -4.50 -13.47 41.10
N SER A 42 -5.06 -12.90 40.03
CA SER A 42 -5.88 -11.69 40.07
C SER A 42 -6.53 -11.49 38.71
N GLU A 43 -7.72 -12.06 38.52
CA GLU A 43 -8.66 -11.62 37.49
C GLU A 43 -9.13 -10.18 37.75
N ALA A 44 -9.51 -9.52 36.67
CA ALA A 44 -10.34 -8.31 36.58
C ALA A 44 -9.72 -6.97 37.02
N ASN A 45 -9.24 -6.19 36.06
CA ASN A 45 -9.94 -4.98 35.61
C ASN A 45 -9.22 -4.30 34.44
N GLY A 46 -9.99 -3.85 33.46
CA GLY A 46 -9.49 -3.28 32.22
C GLY A 46 -8.65 -2.03 32.44
N THR A 47 -7.48 -1.98 31.81
CA THR A 47 -6.82 -0.77 31.29
C THR A 47 -5.57 -1.20 30.53
N SER A 48 -5.42 -0.67 29.32
CA SER A 48 -4.15 -0.53 28.61
C SER A 48 -3.29 -1.80 28.50
N GLY A 49 -3.56 -2.61 27.48
CA GLY A 49 -2.62 -3.62 27.00
C GLY A 49 -1.29 -2.94 26.64
N SER A 50 -0.33 -3.04 27.56
CA SER A 50 1.05 -2.61 27.37
C SER A 50 1.68 -3.44 26.26
N LEU A 51 1.72 -2.90 25.04
CA LEU A 51 2.57 -3.38 23.94
C LEU A 51 4.03 -2.97 24.19
N ALA A 52 4.52 -3.17 25.41
CA ALA A 52 5.94 -2.98 25.75
C ALA A 52 6.77 -4.02 25.00
N GLY A 53 7.21 -3.66 23.79
CA GLY A 53 8.04 -4.50 22.94
C GLY A 53 7.77 -4.38 21.43
N ALA A 54 6.72 -3.67 20.99
CA ALA A 54 6.55 -3.40 19.57
C ALA A 54 7.63 -2.42 19.10
N SER A 55 8.60 -2.91 18.32
CA SER A 55 9.67 -2.09 17.73
C SER A 55 9.12 -1.27 16.56
N ALA A 56 8.24 -0.30 16.87
CA ALA A 56 7.85 0.74 15.93
C ALA A 56 9.04 1.68 15.68
N ARG A 57 9.24 2.13 14.44
CA ARG A 57 10.29 3.11 14.13
C ARG A 57 9.93 4.43 14.80
N PRO A 58 10.75 4.97 15.72
CA PRO A 58 10.36 6.15 16.48
C PRO A 58 10.07 7.35 15.57
N ILE A 59 8.94 8.03 15.77
CA ILE A 59 8.51 9.19 14.97
C ILE A 59 9.57 10.29 14.88
N ARG A 60 10.42 10.47 15.90
CA ARG A 60 11.53 11.43 15.85
C ARG A 60 12.54 11.13 14.73
N THR A 61 12.82 9.86 14.46
CA THR A 61 13.71 9.46 13.35
C THR A 61 13.11 9.83 12.00
N ILE A 62 11.80 9.66 11.87
CA ILE A 62 11.05 10.03 10.66
C ILE A 62 11.02 11.57 10.52
N ALA A 63 10.76 12.28 11.61
CA ALA A 63 10.72 13.73 11.63
C ALA A 63 12.07 14.36 11.23
N LEU A 64 13.19 13.81 11.69
CA LEU A 64 14.54 14.23 11.28
C LEU A 64 14.78 14.08 9.76
N THR A 65 14.06 13.17 9.11
CA THR A 65 14.15 12.96 7.65
C THR A 65 13.33 14.00 6.87
N LEU A 66 12.27 14.54 7.48
CA LEU A 66 11.25 15.33 6.77
C LEU A 66 11.21 16.81 7.14
N LEU A 67 11.64 17.14 8.36
CA LEU A 67 11.53 18.47 8.94
C LEU A 67 12.91 19.10 9.06
N GLU A 68 12.96 20.40 8.81
CA GLU A 68 14.14 21.21 9.12
C GLU A 68 14.44 21.17 10.62
N PRO A 69 15.72 21.24 11.04
CA PRO A 69 16.10 21.13 12.45
C PRO A 69 15.37 22.11 13.38
N LEU A 70 15.18 23.35 12.92
CA LEU A 70 14.45 24.40 13.66
C LEU A 70 12.96 24.08 13.82
N ALA A 71 12.35 23.44 12.81
CA ALA A 71 10.95 23.04 12.88
C ALA A 71 10.74 21.87 13.86
N LEU A 72 11.77 21.06 14.10
CA LEU A 72 11.72 19.94 15.04
C LEU A 72 11.91 20.37 16.50
N ALA A 73 12.70 21.41 16.76
CA ALA A 73 13.10 21.84 18.11
C ALA A 73 11.93 22.20 19.03
N GLY A 74 10.78 22.58 18.46
CA GLY A 74 9.56 22.92 19.20
C GLY A 74 8.52 21.80 19.28
N LEU A 75 8.83 20.58 18.82
CA LEU A 75 7.87 19.48 18.75
C LEU A 75 8.02 18.49 19.90
N VAL A 76 6.88 18.12 20.47
CA VAL A 76 6.77 17.14 21.54
C VAL A 76 5.97 15.94 21.02
N SER A 77 6.33 14.74 21.48
CA SER A 77 5.57 13.53 21.19
C SER A 77 4.33 13.48 22.06
N ASP A 78 3.16 13.29 21.46
CA ASP A 78 1.87 13.12 22.16
C ASP A 78 1.64 11.67 22.63
N GLY A 79 2.74 10.91 22.80
CA GLY A 79 2.69 9.47 23.00
C GLY A 79 2.34 8.67 21.73
N GLY A 80 2.23 7.36 21.90
CA GLY A 80 1.87 6.42 20.85
C GLY A 80 0.69 5.55 21.29
N THR A 81 -0.20 5.24 20.35
CA THR A 81 -1.43 4.50 20.63
C THR A 81 -1.59 3.36 19.63
N ALA A 82 -1.97 2.19 20.13
CA ALA A 82 -2.34 1.07 19.29
C ALA A 82 -3.70 1.33 18.63
N ILE A 83 -3.76 1.14 17.32
CA ILE A 83 -4.99 1.25 16.53
C ILE A 83 -5.16 0.00 15.68
N SER A 84 -6.39 -0.30 15.28
CA SER A 84 -6.68 -1.32 14.27
C SER A 84 -7.07 -0.63 12.97
N SER A 85 -6.52 -1.09 11.84
CA SER A 85 -7.03 -0.69 10.53
C SER A 85 -8.39 -1.31 10.26
N GLU A 86 -9.13 -0.77 9.29
CA GLU A 86 -10.39 -1.36 8.79
C GLU A 86 -10.20 -2.82 8.33
N GLY A 87 -9.00 -3.18 7.84
CA GLY A 87 -8.65 -4.55 7.46
C GLY A 87 -8.15 -5.44 8.60
N GLY A 88 -8.24 -4.99 9.86
CA GLY A 88 -7.82 -5.75 11.05
C GLY A 88 -6.30 -5.76 11.32
N GLU A 89 -5.48 -5.11 10.48
CA GLU A 89 -4.04 -4.94 10.75
C GLU A 89 -3.83 -4.07 12.00
N ALA A 90 -3.15 -4.63 13.01
CA ALA A 90 -2.70 -3.89 14.19
C ALA A 90 -1.60 -2.89 13.81
N ARG A 91 -1.79 -1.64 14.22
CA ARG A 91 -0.90 -0.51 13.92
C ARG A 91 -0.59 0.29 15.17
N TRP A 92 0.48 1.07 15.08
CA TRP A 92 0.92 2.01 16.08
C TRP A 92 0.88 3.42 15.49
N LEU A 93 0.11 4.31 16.12
CA LEU A 93 0.01 5.71 15.74
C LEU A 93 0.85 6.55 16.70
N GLU A 94 1.77 7.34 16.17
CA GLU A 94 2.53 8.35 16.91
C GLU A 94 2.26 9.74 16.33
N ARG A 95 2.29 10.75 17.20
CA ARG A 95 2.07 12.15 16.81
C ARG A 95 3.14 13.06 17.40
N LEU A 96 3.56 14.04 16.59
CA LEU A 96 4.32 15.20 17.03
C LEU A 96 3.43 16.44 16.98
N ILE A 97 3.33 17.13 18.10
CA ILE A 97 2.55 18.35 18.28
C ILE A 97 3.47 19.54 18.58
N ASP A 98 3.05 20.74 18.18
CA ASP A 98 3.73 21.98 18.56
C ASP A 98 3.29 22.50 19.95
N ALA A 99 3.90 23.60 20.40
CA ALA A 99 3.56 24.24 21.67
C ALA A 99 2.11 24.76 21.76
N GLN A 100 1.38 24.85 20.64
CA GLN A 100 -0.04 25.19 20.59
C GLN A 100 -0.95 23.95 20.53
N GLY A 101 -0.38 22.75 20.67
CA GLY A 101 -1.11 21.48 20.60
C GLY A 101 -1.52 21.11 19.17
N ARG A 102 -0.97 21.75 18.14
CA ARG A 102 -1.30 21.41 16.75
C ARG A 102 -0.44 20.26 16.25
N GLU A 103 -1.08 19.28 15.63
CA GLU A 103 -0.38 18.18 14.98
C GLU A 103 0.48 18.67 13.81
N ARG A 104 1.76 18.34 13.84
CA ARG A 104 2.74 18.65 12.79
C ARG A 104 3.16 17.42 12.02
N LEU A 105 3.14 16.25 12.65
CA LEU A 105 3.41 14.98 12.02
C LEU A 105 2.62 13.89 12.72
N ALA A 106 1.86 13.10 11.97
CA ALA A 106 1.33 11.83 12.42
C ALA A 106 1.92 10.70 11.58
N VAL A 107 2.28 9.61 12.23
CA VAL A 107 2.78 8.40 11.57
C VAL A 107 2.02 7.20 12.11
N GLU A 108 1.40 6.45 11.19
CA GLU A 108 0.92 5.10 11.46
C GLU A 108 1.96 4.11 10.93
N SER A 109 2.37 3.18 11.78
CA SER A 109 3.28 2.09 11.42
C SER A 109 2.73 0.74 11.84
N THR A 110 3.22 -0.32 11.22
CA THR A 110 3.00 -1.68 11.75
C THR A 110 3.77 -1.87 13.05
N LEU A 111 3.45 -2.91 13.81
CA LEU A 111 4.16 -3.23 15.06
C LEU A 111 5.66 -3.54 14.87
N ILE A 112 6.08 -3.83 13.63
CA ILE A 112 7.49 -4.03 13.23
C ILE A 112 8.13 -2.76 12.62
N GLY A 113 7.44 -1.62 12.67
CA GLY A 113 7.97 -0.31 12.28
C GLY A 113 7.85 0.05 10.80
N ALA A 114 7.13 -0.72 9.99
CA ALA A 114 6.89 -0.36 8.59
C ALA A 114 5.82 0.75 8.50
N ILE A 115 6.12 1.83 7.78
CA ILE A 115 5.19 2.98 7.67
C ILE A 115 3.98 2.60 6.80
N ARG A 116 2.78 2.83 7.33
CA ARG A 116 1.50 2.65 6.65
C ARG A 116 0.87 3.97 6.26
N ARG A 117 0.89 4.96 7.14
CA ARG A 117 0.39 6.31 6.84
C ARG A 117 1.32 7.36 7.45
N LEU A 118 1.42 8.48 6.77
CA LEU A 118 2.11 9.67 7.26
C LEU A 118 1.31 10.89 6.85
N GLN A 119 1.13 11.82 7.78
CA GLN A 119 0.49 13.10 7.53
C GLN A 119 1.36 14.20 8.10
N ARG A 120 1.70 15.21 7.29
CA ARG A 120 2.50 16.36 7.70
C ARG A 120 1.65 17.61 7.70
N GLY A 121 1.54 18.24 8.86
CA GLY A 121 0.86 19.52 9.06
C GLY A 121 1.75 20.72 8.75
N GLY A 122 1.12 21.85 8.41
CA GLY A 122 1.81 23.13 8.22
C GLY A 122 2.71 23.21 6.98
N VAL A 123 2.52 22.33 6.00
CA VAL A 123 3.17 22.45 4.69
C VAL A 123 2.41 23.49 3.85
N PRO A 124 3.06 24.58 3.39
CA PRO A 124 2.45 25.50 2.44
C PRO A 124 2.01 24.74 1.19
N LEU A 125 0.77 24.95 0.75
CA LEU A 125 0.23 24.26 -0.42
C LEU A 125 0.47 25.05 -1.71
N ASP A 126 0.59 26.36 -1.58
CA ASP A 126 1.00 27.23 -2.66
C ASP A 126 2.51 27.06 -2.91
N ALA A 127 2.96 27.16 -4.16
CA ALA A 127 4.38 27.20 -4.46
C ALA A 127 4.91 28.61 -4.14
N PRO A 128 5.62 28.84 -3.01
CA PRO A 128 6.11 30.19 -2.66
C PRO A 128 7.10 30.73 -3.71
N SER A 129 7.71 29.84 -4.49
CA SER A 129 8.63 30.17 -5.59
C SER A 129 7.94 30.30 -6.96
N GLY A 130 6.63 30.01 -7.07
CA GLY A 130 5.92 29.89 -8.36
C GLY A 130 6.36 28.69 -9.20
N ILE A 131 7.27 27.85 -8.70
CA ILE A 131 7.79 26.69 -9.43
C ILE A 131 6.82 25.53 -9.27
N VAL A 132 6.21 25.11 -10.38
CA VAL A 132 5.43 23.89 -10.47
C VAL A 132 6.29 22.79 -11.07
N LEU A 133 6.48 21.70 -10.32
CA LEU A 133 7.25 20.56 -10.80
C LEU A 133 6.54 19.86 -11.97
N SER A 134 7.32 19.38 -12.93
CA SER A 134 6.80 18.47 -13.98
C SER A 134 6.40 17.12 -13.39
N ASN A 135 5.54 16.37 -14.09
CA ASN A 135 5.12 15.03 -13.67
C ASN A 135 6.31 14.08 -13.43
N ALA A 136 7.36 14.14 -14.26
CA ALA A 136 8.57 13.34 -14.07
C ALA A 136 9.36 13.77 -12.82
N ALA A 137 9.44 15.08 -12.55
CA ALA A 137 10.06 15.60 -11.34
C ALA A 137 9.27 15.22 -10.08
N LEU A 138 7.93 15.29 -10.12
CA LEU A 138 7.05 14.84 -9.04
C LEU A 138 7.25 13.34 -8.75
N ALA A 139 7.29 12.50 -9.78
CA ALA A 139 7.51 11.06 -9.62
C ALA A 139 8.89 10.76 -9.00
N THR A 140 9.93 11.44 -9.47
CA THR A 140 11.30 11.32 -8.93
C THR A 140 11.35 11.78 -7.47
N ARG A 141 10.71 12.90 -7.14
CA ARG A 141 10.64 13.44 -5.79
C ARG A 141 9.87 12.52 -4.84
N ALA A 142 8.75 11.96 -5.28
CA ALA A 142 8.00 10.98 -4.52
C ALA A 142 8.83 9.72 -4.24
N ALA A 143 9.54 9.18 -5.23
CA ALA A 143 10.43 8.03 -5.05
C ALA A 143 11.56 8.33 -4.05
N ALA A 144 12.13 9.54 -4.09
CA ALA A 144 13.14 9.97 -3.13
C ALA A 144 12.58 10.02 -1.69
N HIS A 145 11.38 10.58 -1.49
CA HIS A 145 10.71 10.58 -0.19
C HIS A 145 10.44 9.15 0.33
N LEU A 146 9.93 8.26 -0.53
CA LEU A 146 9.72 6.85 -0.17
C LEU A 146 11.03 6.18 0.27
N THR A 147 12.10 6.38 -0.50
CA THR A 147 13.43 5.82 -0.19
C THR A 147 13.97 6.34 1.13
N ALA A 148 13.89 7.66 1.37
CA ALA A 148 14.35 8.28 2.62
C ALA A 148 13.56 7.76 3.84
N LEU A 149 12.28 7.46 3.65
CA LEU A 149 11.42 6.87 4.67
C LEU A 149 11.58 5.35 4.82
N GLY A 150 12.41 4.70 4.00
CA GLY A 150 12.58 3.25 4.01
C GLY A 150 11.34 2.48 3.53
N VAL A 151 10.50 3.14 2.73
CA VAL A 151 9.30 2.55 2.12
C VAL A 151 9.67 2.07 0.72
N ALA A 152 9.26 0.84 0.39
CA ALA A 152 9.53 0.27 -0.93
C ALA A 152 8.95 1.16 -2.04
N VAL A 153 9.77 1.50 -3.03
CA VAL A 153 9.34 2.29 -4.19
C VAL A 153 8.56 1.37 -5.13
N PRO A 154 7.27 1.65 -5.41
CA PRO A 154 6.50 0.82 -6.31
C PRO A 154 7.04 0.89 -7.74
N SER A 155 6.97 -0.23 -8.46
CA SER A 155 7.32 -0.29 -9.88
C SER A 155 6.27 0.41 -10.75
N GLY A 156 6.70 0.96 -11.88
CA GLY A 156 5.82 1.55 -12.88
C GLY A 156 5.57 3.05 -12.69
N VAL A 157 4.81 3.63 -13.62
CA VAL A 157 4.51 5.06 -13.62
C VAL A 157 3.29 5.33 -12.72
N PRO A 158 3.37 6.26 -11.76
CA PRO A 158 2.21 6.64 -10.96
C PRO A 158 1.15 7.35 -11.81
N ALA A 159 -0.11 7.14 -11.47
CA ALA A 159 -1.16 8.07 -11.85
C ALA A 159 -1.00 9.36 -11.03
N ILE A 160 -1.03 10.52 -11.68
CA ILE A 160 -0.86 11.83 -11.03
C ILE A 160 -2.14 12.63 -11.18
N THR A 161 -2.68 13.11 -10.06
CA THR A 161 -3.88 13.97 -10.04
C THR A 161 -3.64 15.19 -9.16
N ALA A 162 -4.22 16.32 -9.55
CA ALA A 162 -4.16 17.56 -8.77
C ALA A 162 -5.44 17.69 -7.92
N VAL A 163 -5.28 17.91 -6.61
CA VAL A 163 -6.40 18.05 -5.66
C VAL A 163 -6.10 19.17 -4.66
N ALA A 164 -6.90 20.25 -4.68
CA ALA A 164 -6.81 21.35 -3.70
C ALA A 164 -5.37 21.87 -3.46
N GLY A 165 -4.64 22.18 -4.53
CA GLY A 165 -3.25 22.67 -4.45
C GLY A 165 -2.20 21.59 -4.16
N ARG A 166 -2.57 20.31 -4.24
CA ARG A 166 -1.67 19.16 -4.00
C ARG A 166 -1.57 18.29 -5.24
N GLN A 167 -0.44 17.58 -5.35
CA GLN A 167 -0.21 16.54 -6.35
C GLN A 167 -0.28 15.19 -5.66
N VAL A 168 -1.21 14.34 -6.11
CA VAL A 168 -1.40 12.98 -5.59
C VAL A 168 -0.85 12.00 -6.61
N LEU A 169 0.20 11.29 -6.22
CA LEU A 169 0.83 10.24 -7.01
C LEU A 169 0.38 8.89 -6.47
N SER A 170 -0.25 8.08 -7.31
CA SER A 170 -0.85 6.81 -6.93
C SER A 170 -0.29 5.66 -7.75
N TRP A 171 0.24 4.65 -7.07
CA TRP A 171 0.62 3.36 -7.64
C TRP A 171 -0.36 2.30 -7.14
N ALA A 172 -1.13 1.71 -8.05
CA ALA A 172 -2.01 0.60 -7.71
C ALA A 172 -1.20 -0.68 -7.44
N ARG A 173 -1.56 -1.43 -6.41
CA ARG A 173 -0.96 -2.74 -6.15
C ARG A 173 -1.41 -3.72 -7.23
N ARG A 174 -0.45 -4.44 -7.81
CA ARG A 174 -0.71 -5.58 -8.70
C ARG A 174 -0.14 -6.85 -8.10
N MET A 175 -0.92 -7.92 -8.14
CA MET A 175 -0.50 -9.25 -7.70
C MET A 175 -0.99 -10.27 -8.73
N ASN A 176 -0.08 -11.10 -9.23
CA ASN A 176 -0.34 -12.04 -10.33
C ASN A 176 -0.90 -11.37 -11.59
N GLY A 177 -0.39 -10.18 -11.94
CA GLY A 177 -0.83 -9.38 -13.09
C GLY A 177 -2.17 -8.64 -12.90
N ALA A 178 -2.95 -9.00 -11.87
CA ALA A 178 -4.25 -8.41 -11.57
C ALA A 178 -4.13 -7.24 -10.57
N LEU A 179 -5.02 -6.25 -10.71
CA LEU A 179 -5.13 -5.14 -9.76
C LEU A 179 -5.74 -5.62 -8.44
N VAL A 180 -5.26 -5.06 -7.33
CA VAL A 180 -5.90 -5.17 -6.02
C VAL A 180 -6.60 -3.83 -5.74
N PRO A 181 -7.94 -3.74 -5.88
CA PRO A 181 -8.67 -2.48 -5.74
C PRO A 181 -8.50 -1.83 -4.37
N GLY A 182 -8.19 -0.53 -4.34
CA GLY A 182 -7.99 0.22 -3.09
C GLY A 182 -6.63 0.00 -2.43
N ASP A 183 -5.87 -1.01 -2.84
CA ASP A 183 -4.50 -1.24 -2.38
C ASP A 183 -3.50 -0.47 -3.25
N GLY A 184 -2.39 -0.09 -2.63
CA GLY A 184 -1.28 0.57 -3.31
C GLY A 184 -0.54 1.57 -2.44
N THR A 185 0.29 2.36 -3.10
CA THR A 185 1.04 3.44 -2.47
C THR A 185 0.54 4.76 -3.03
N ARG A 186 0.24 5.70 -2.13
CA ARG A 186 -0.17 7.07 -2.46
C ARG A 186 0.76 8.05 -1.79
N VAL A 187 1.35 8.95 -2.57
CA VAL A 187 2.19 10.04 -2.08
C VAL A 187 1.51 11.35 -2.43
N VAL A 188 1.36 12.22 -1.45
CA VAL A 188 0.79 13.55 -1.62
C VAL A 188 1.91 14.57 -1.44
N LEU A 189 2.14 15.36 -2.48
CA LEU A 189 3.13 16.43 -2.50
C LEU A 189 2.44 17.80 -2.61
N ALA A 190 3.06 18.82 -2.01
CA ALA A 190 2.79 20.20 -2.38
C ALA A 190 3.36 20.49 -3.79
N LEU A 191 3.00 21.64 -4.37
CA LEU A 191 3.41 22.01 -5.73
C LEU A 191 4.94 22.11 -5.92
N ASP A 192 5.67 22.44 -4.85
CA ASP A 192 7.13 22.50 -4.80
C ASP A 192 7.82 21.14 -4.53
N GLY A 193 7.02 20.08 -4.36
CA GLY A 193 7.49 18.73 -4.08
C GLY A 193 7.74 18.41 -2.60
N ALA A 194 7.34 19.28 -1.66
CA ALA A 194 7.36 18.94 -0.24
C ALA A 194 6.36 17.82 0.07
N LEU A 195 6.76 16.85 0.91
CA LEU A 195 5.89 15.73 1.31
C LEU A 195 4.80 16.24 2.25
N VAL A 196 3.53 16.04 1.87
CA VAL A 196 2.34 16.35 2.68
C VAL A 196 1.78 15.09 3.31
N GLY A 197 1.79 13.97 2.58
CA GLY A 197 1.28 12.72 3.10
C GLY A 197 1.72 11.48 2.33
N LEU A 198 1.59 10.33 2.97
CA LEU A 198 1.86 9.01 2.45
C LEU A 198 0.79 8.05 2.94
N ALA A 199 0.34 7.13 2.08
CA ALA A 199 -0.44 5.97 2.46
C ALA A 199 0.06 4.73 1.71
N VAL A 200 0.19 3.61 2.43
CA VAL A 200 0.55 2.29 1.91
C VAL A 200 -0.51 1.31 2.37
N ASP A 201 -1.50 1.08 1.51
CA ASP A 201 -2.62 0.21 1.81
C ASP A 201 -2.36 -1.17 1.19
N SER A 202 -2.49 -2.21 2.01
CA SER A 202 -2.36 -3.59 1.59
C SER A 202 -3.38 -4.47 2.30
N SER A 203 -4.33 -5.00 1.54
CA SER A 203 -5.31 -5.97 1.98
C SER A 203 -4.69 -7.38 2.02
N PRO A 204 -5.16 -8.26 2.93
CA PRO A 204 -4.83 -9.67 2.89
C PRO A 204 -5.41 -10.30 1.61
N LEU A 205 -4.60 -11.14 0.97
CA LEU A 205 -4.96 -11.87 -0.24
C LEU A 205 -5.03 -13.36 0.08
N GLY A 206 -6.03 -14.04 -0.46
CA GLY A 206 -6.14 -15.49 -0.41
C GLY A 206 -5.08 -16.16 -1.27
N ALA A 207 -4.92 -17.47 -1.11
CA ALA A 207 -4.04 -18.24 -1.96
C ALA A 207 -4.45 -18.10 -3.43
N ALA A 208 -3.49 -17.76 -4.29
CA ALA A 208 -3.72 -17.74 -5.72
C ALA A 208 -3.91 -19.18 -6.24
N PRO A 209 -4.82 -19.42 -7.19
CA PRO A 209 -5.00 -20.74 -7.77
C PRO A 209 -3.73 -21.17 -8.51
N SER A 210 -3.40 -22.46 -8.44
CA SER A 210 -2.24 -23.05 -9.15
C SER A 210 -2.37 -22.93 -10.68
N LYS A 211 -3.61 -22.85 -11.19
CA LYS A 211 -3.93 -22.59 -12.59
C LYS A 211 -5.07 -21.58 -12.68
N VAL A 212 -4.81 -20.45 -13.31
CA VAL A 212 -5.82 -19.44 -13.67
C VAL A 212 -6.51 -19.88 -14.96
N ARG A 213 -7.84 -19.97 -14.94
CA ARG A 213 -8.69 -20.23 -16.10
C ARG A 213 -8.67 -19.04 -17.05
N THR A 214 -8.97 -19.26 -18.32
CA THR A 214 -8.92 -18.23 -19.34
C THR A 214 -10.16 -17.31 -19.28
N ALA A 215 -10.02 -16.10 -19.83
CA ALA A 215 -11.14 -15.17 -19.98
C ALA A 215 -12.30 -15.78 -20.78
N SER A 216 -12.01 -16.61 -21.80
CA SER A 216 -13.05 -17.29 -22.60
C SER A 216 -13.81 -18.32 -21.77
N GLU A 217 -13.11 -19.15 -20.97
CA GLU A 217 -13.78 -20.10 -20.08
C GLU A 217 -14.66 -19.37 -19.05
N ALA A 218 -14.20 -18.24 -18.52
CA ALA A 218 -14.98 -17.42 -17.60
C ALA A 218 -16.22 -16.80 -18.24
N LEU A 219 -16.12 -16.31 -19.49
CA LEU A 219 -17.29 -15.82 -20.23
C LEU A 219 -18.31 -16.92 -20.48
N THR A 220 -17.85 -18.12 -20.89
CA THR A 220 -18.73 -19.28 -21.06
C THR A 220 -19.42 -19.65 -19.75
N ALA A 221 -18.68 -19.73 -18.64
CA ALA A 221 -19.25 -20.00 -17.33
C ALA A 221 -20.28 -18.94 -16.91
N ALA A 222 -19.98 -17.65 -17.10
CA ALA A 222 -20.92 -16.57 -16.81
C ALA A 222 -22.22 -16.70 -17.63
N THR A 223 -22.15 -17.01 -18.93
CA THR A 223 -23.34 -17.20 -19.77
C THR A 223 -24.26 -18.31 -19.24
N THR A 224 -23.70 -19.39 -18.64
CA THR A 224 -24.51 -20.46 -18.05
C THR A 224 -25.28 -20.05 -16.78
N LEU A 225 -24.84 -18.99 -16.10
CA LEU A 225 -25.48 -18.47 -14.89
C LEU A 225 -26.53 -17.40 -15.19
N LEU A 226 -26.49 -16.80 -16.38
CA LEU A 226 -27.32 -15.66 -16.73
C LEU A 226 -28.74 -16.07 -17.17
N PRO A 227 -29.76 -15.29 -16.83
CA PRO A 227 -31.12 -15.51 -17.34
C PRO A 227 -31.18 -15.25 -18.86
N ALA A 228 -32.19 -15.83 -19.50
CA ALA A 228 -32.43 -15.63 -20.93
C ALA A 228 -32.60 -14.12 -21.25
N GLY A 229 -31.94 -13.68 -22.33
CA GLY A 229 -31.98 -12.28 -22.77
C GLY A 229 -30.96 -11.36 -22.11
N ALA A 230 -30.19 -11.83 -21.12
CA ALA A 230 -29.03 -11.10 -20.63
C ALA A 230 -27.92 -11.04 -21.69
N THR A 231 -27.22 -9.92 -21.75
CA THR A 231 -26.12 -9.68 -22.67
C THR A 231 -24.85 -9.34 -21.91
N ILE A 232 -23.75 -9.98 -22.27
CA ILE A 232 -22.42 -9.66 -21.71
C ILE A 232 -21.78 -8.58 -22.58
N THR A 233 -21.13 -7.61 -21.93
CA THR A 233 -20.41 -6.52 -22.60
C THR A 233 -18.91 -6.61 -22.34
N GLY A 234 -18.12 -6.43 -23.40
CA GLY A 234 -16.66 -6.40 -23.31
C GLY A 234 -16.03 -7.76 -23.02
N VAL A 235 -14.89 -7.74 -22.31
CA VAL A 235 -14.07 -8.91 -21.97
C VAL A 235 -14.11 -9.16 -20.47
N ALA A 236 -13.93 -10.42 -20.06
CA ALA A 236 -13.73 -10.74 -18.66
C ALA A 236 -12.40 -10.14 -18.16
N VAL A 237 -12.43 -9.47 -17.00
CA VAL A 237 -11.26 -8.79 -16.42
C VAL A 237 -10.82 -9.51 -15.16
N LEU A 238 -9.53 -9.82 -15.05
CA LEU A 238 -8.98 -10.47 -13.87
C LEU A 238 -8.67 -9.44 -12.77
N GLY A 239 -9.15 -9.69 -11.55
CA GLY A 239 -9.00 -8.79 -10.41
C GLY A 239 -9.01 -9.51 -9.07
N TRP A 240 -8.46 -8.87 -8.03
CA TRP A 240 -8.67 -9.31 -6.65
C TRP A 240 -9.91 -8.67 -6.06
N ILE A 241 -10.84 -9.47 -5.55
CA ILE A 241 -12.12 -8.97 -5.02
C ILE A 241 -12.32 -9.39 -3.57
N ALA A 242 -13.04 -8.58 -2.80
CA ALA A 242 -13.56 -9.03 -1.53
C ALA A 242 -14.70 -10.03 -1.81
N PRO A 243 -14.71 -11.23 -1.19
CA PRO A 243 -15.85 -12.14 -1.33
C PRO A 243 -17.09 -11.50 -0.71
N ALA A 244 -18.17 -11.41 -1.48
CA ALA A 244 -19.47 -10.94 -1.00
C ALA A 244 -20.54 -11.93 -1.47
N LEU A 245 -20.60 -13.10 -0.82
CA LEU A 245 -21.70 -14.04 -1.00
C LEU A 245 -22.63 -13.94 0.20
N GLY A 246 -23.81 -13.35 -0.02
CA GLY A 246 -24.94 -13.42 0.91
C GLY A 246 -25.44 -12.05 1.34
N ALA A 247 -26.70 -11.75 0.98
CA ALA A 247 -27.52 -10.82 1.74
C ALA A 247 -27.84 -11.47 3.10
N GLY A 248 -26.97 -11.27 4.07
CA GLY A 248 -27.12 -11.73 5.44
C GLY A 248 -26.15 -10.93 6.30
N ASP A 249 -26.69 -10.15 7.22
CA ASP A 249 -25.99 -9.19 8.06
C ASP A 249 -24.87 -9.85 8.86
N GLU A 250 -23.67 -9.87 8.29
CA GLU A 250 -22.37 -9.87 8.95
C GLU A 250 -21.36 -9.76 7.81
N GLU A 251 -21.14 -8.53 7.36
CA GLU A 251 -20.06 -8.18 6.45
C GLU A 251 -18.75 -8.64 7.10
N GLN A 252 -18.30 -9.84 6.72
CA GLN A 252 -17.08 -10.44 7.21
C GLN A 252 -15.92 -9.70 6.56
N THR A 253 -15.71 -8.46 7.02
CA THR A 253 -14.78 -7.42 6.54
C THR A 253 -13.32 -7.87 6.57
N SER A 254 -13.05 -9.04 7.14
CA SER A 254 -11.72 -9.64 7.28
C SER A 254 -11.45 -10.81 6.30
N ALA A 255 -12.43 -11.24 5.50
CA ALA A 255 -12.19 -12.34 4.56
C ALA A 255 -11.11 -11.94 3.53
N PRO A 256 -10.07 -12.79 3.33
CA PRO A 256 -8.99 -12.46 2.40
C PRO A 256 -9.54 -12.37 0.97
N ARG A 257 -9.06 -11.37 0.23
CA ARG A 257 -9.51 -11.14 -1.15
C ARG A 257 -9.17 -12.32 -2.03
N ARG A 258 -10.04 -12.66 -2.98
CA ARG A 258 -9.84 -13.78 -3.92
C ARG A 258 -9.58 -13.27 -5.32
N LEU A 259 -8.77 -14.01 -6.07
CA LEU A 259 -8.53 -13.73 -7.48
C LEU A 259 -9.74 -14.22 -8.29
N ALA A 260 -10.33 -13.33 -9.08
CA ALA A 260 -11.59 -13.57 -9.77
C ALA A 260 -11.61 -12.97 -11.17
N TRP A 261 -12.40 -13.59 -12.05
CA TRP A 261 -12.84 -13.04 -13.32
C TRP A 261 -14.11 -12.23 -13.13
N ARG A 262 -14.05 -10.97 -13.50
CA ARG A 262 -15.19 -10.05 -13.51
C ARG A 262 -15.82 -9.99 -14.88
N VAL A 263 -17.12 -10.23 -14.95
CA VAL A 263 -17.93 -10.16 -16.16
C VAL A 263 -19.04 -9.14 -15.96
N ARG A 264 -19.19 -8.22 -16.91
CA ARG A 264 -20.20 -7.16 -16.89
C ARG A 264 -21.17 -7.30 -18.04
N GLY A 265 -22.40 -6.86 -17.84
CA GLY A 265 -23.42 -6.91 -18.87
C GLY A 265 -24.69 -6.18 -18.48
N SER A 266 -25.75 -6.42 -19.22
CA SER A 266 -27.09 -5.94 -18.91
C SER A 266 -28.13 -7.02 -19.11
N PHE A 267 -29.15 -7.01 -18.26
CA PHE A 267 -30.34 -7.85 -18.42
C PHE A 267 -31.22 -7.35 -19.57
N ALA A 268 -32.28 -8.10 -19.87
CA ALA A 268 -33.20 -7.79 -20.96
C ALA A 268 -33.97 -6.47 -20.75
N ASP A 269 -34.14 -6.05 -19.50
CA ASP A 269 -34.74 -4.76 -19.11
C ASP A 269 -33.73 -3.59 -19.19
N GLY A 270 -32.48 -3.87 -19.55
CA GLY A 270 -31.38 -2.89 -19.62
C GLY A 270 -30.63 -2.69 -18.30
N SER A 271 -31.05 -3.32 -17.21
CA SER A 271 -30.40 -3.18 -15.90
C SER A 271 -28.98 -3.77 -15.92
N PRO A 272 -27.95 -3.03 -15.48
CA PRO A 272 -26.57 -3.52 -15.50
C PRO A 272 -26.34 -4.57 -14.41
N PHE A 273 -25.46 -5.52 -14.70
CA PHE A 273 -25.00 -6.51 -13.73
C PHE A 273 -23.48 -6.67 -13.74
N GLU A 274 -22.96 -7.15 -12.61
CA GLU A 274 -21.58 -7.60 -12.47
C GLU A 274 -21.58 -8.98 -11.78
N ILE A 275 -20.91 -9.95 -12.41
CA ILE A 275 -20.68 -11.28 -11.84
C ILE A 275 -19.17 -11.46 -11.67
N ASP A 276 -18.78 -11.87 -10.47
CA ASP A 276 -17.41 -12.24 -10.17
C ASP A 276 -17.30 -13.76 -9.99
N LEU A 277 -16.42 -14.40 -10.77
CA LEU A 277 -16.18 -15.85 -10.78
C LEU A 277 -14.78 -16.16 -10.27
N ASP A 278 -14.62 -17.19 -9.43
CA ASP A 278 -13.30 -17.61 -8.96
C ASP A 278 -12.37 -17.95 -10.13
N ALA A 279 -11.14 -17.42 -10.09
CA ALA A 279 -10.22 -17.54 -11.21
C ALA A 279 -9.72 -18.99 -11.47
N GLY A 280 -9.84 -19.90 -10.50
CA GLY A 280 -9.45 -21.30 -10.64
C GLY A 280 -10.63 -22.23 -10.94
N SER A 281 -11.73 -22.11 -10.17
CA SER A 281 -12.89 -23.00 -10.27
C SER A 281 -14.02 -22.47 -11.16
N LEU A 282 -14.06 -21.17 -11.46
CA LEU A 282 -15.16 -20.46 -12.12
C LEU A 282 -16.50 -20.52 -11.36
N GLY A 283 -16.48 -20.89 -10.08
CA GLY A 283 -17.66 -20.78 -9.22
C GLY A 283 -17.94 -19.31 -8.87
N PRO A 284 -19.23 -18.92 -8.70
CA PRO A 284 -19.58 -17.54 -8.35
C PRO A 284 -19.03 -17.14 -6.98
N LEU A 285 -18.47 -15.94 -6.88
CA LEU A 285 -17.88 -15.34 -5.68
C LEU A 285 -18.56 -14.06 -5.20
N ALA A 286 -19.18 -13.34 -6.13
CA ALA A 286 -20.05 -12.21 -5.84
C ALA A 286 -20.95 -12.00 -7.03
N TRP A 287 -22.16 -11.49 -6.77
CA TRP A 287 -23.08 -11.11 -7.82
C TRP A 287 -23.81 -9.85 -7.36
N ASP A 288 -23.54 -8.76 -8.07
CA ASP A 288 -24.24 -7.50 -7.86
C ASP A 288 -25.23 -7.28 -9.01
N TRP A 289 -26.51 -7.22 -8.67
CA TRP A 289 -27.55 -6.67 -9.53
C TRP A 289 -27.74 -5.23 -9.04
N ALA A 290 -27.57 -4.25 -9.92
CA ALA A 290 -27.85 -2.87 -9.57
C ALA A 290 -29.29 -2.80 -9.04
N ARG A 291 -29.45 -2.41 -7.76
CA ARG A 291 -30.75 -2.19 -7.13
C ARG A 291 -31.44 -0.96 -7.70
#